data_AF-A0A7Y5ZHI8-F1
#
_entry.id   AF-A0A7Y5ZHI8-F1
#
_cell.length_a   1.000
_cell.length_b   1.000
_cell.length_c   1.000
_cell.angle_alpha   90.00
_cell.angle_beta   90.00
_cell.angle_gamma   90.00
#
_symmetry.space_group_name_H-M   'P 1'
#
loop_
_entity.id
_entity.type
_entity.pdbx_description
1 polymer ?
#
loop_
_entity_poly.entity_id
_entity_poly.type
_entity_poly.pdbx_seq_one_letter_code
_entity_poly.pdbx_strand_id
1 'polypeptide(L)'
;MSRRHPALTFVAARAVTTLWWTWSYLNALKGVPYRGNVRLHPSERAVFVAPLEMVGTETDRLIGSRGSEVVLTTRRLVVSNGTGVFSSDVSDIAACRLVQERWLLQKVSYVAISLRNAVAFDNHGVLTGYRLYFKKRSAERDELDRIVRGLLA
;
A
#
# COMPACT_ATOMS: atom_id res chain seq x y z
N MET A 1 -18.67 -39.12 19.76
CA MET A 1 -19.29 -37.79 19.87
C MET A 1 -18.24 -36.73 19.61
N SER A 2 -18.38 -36.02 18.49
CA SER A 2 -17.38 -35.11 17.93
C SER A 2 -17.36 -33.77 18.68
N ARG A 3 -16.18 -33.36 19.19
CA ARG A 3 -15.92 -32.02 19.71
C ARG A 3 -15.86 -31.05 18.53
N ARG A 4 -16.88 -30.20 18.36
CA ARG A 4 -16.83 -29.09 17.39
C ARG A 4 -15.98 -27.96 17.97
N HIS A 5 -14.93 -27.58 17.24
CA HIS A 5 -14.03 -26.47 17.56
C HIS A 5 -14.75 -25.10 17.42
N PRO A 6 -14.80 -24.27 18.47
CA PRO A 6 -15.40 -22.92 18.41
C PRO A 6 -14.48 -21.86 17.77
N ALA A 7 -13.24 -22.20 17.40
CA ALA A 7 -12.26 -21.23 16.92
C ALA A 7 -12.53 -20.71 15.48
N LEU A 8 -13.17 -21.51 14.63
CA LEU A 8 -13.35 -21.16 13.20
C LEU A 8 -14.40 -20.06 12.99
N THR A 9 -15.45 -20.02 13.81
CA THR A 9 -16.56 -19.06 13.65
C THR A 9 -16.14 -17.63 14.01
N PHE A 10 -15.33 -17.45 15.05
CA PHE A 10 -14.87 -16.12 15.49
C PHE A 10 -13.86 -15.50 14.53
N VAL A 11 -12.97 -16.31 13.94
CA VAL A 11 -11.98 -15.82 12.97
C VAL A 11 -12.65 -15.37 11.67
N ALA A 12 -13.64 -16.12 11.18
CA ALA A 12 -14.38 -15.74 9.97
C ALA A 12 -15.21 -14.47 10.17
N ALA A 13 -15.93 -14.33 11.28
CA ALA A 13 -16.72 -13.14 11.56
C ALA A 13 -15.86 -11.87 11.64
N ARG A 14 -14.68 -11.96 12.29
CA ARG A 14 -13.74 -10.85 12.40
C ARG A 14 -13.13 -10.47 11.06
N ALA A 15 -12.74 -11.46 10.23
CA ALA A 15 -12.23 -11.22 8.88
C ALA A 15 -13.26 -10.54 7.97
N VAL A 16 -14.53 -10.96 8.05
CA VAL A 16 -15.64 -10.31 7.35
C VAL A 16 -15.77 -8.87 7.81
N THR A 17 -15.90 -8.59 9.10
CA THR A 17 -16.04 -7.20 9.58
C THR A 17 -14.91 -6.27 9.15
N THR A 18 -13.66 -6.75 9.16
CA THR A 18 -12.50 -5.94 8.73
C THR A 18 -12.57 -5.64 7.23
N LEU A 19 -12.88 -6.62 6.39
CA LEU A 19 -13.01 -6.42 4.94
C LEU A 19 -14.11 -5.43 4.57
N TRP A 20 -15.26 -5.51 5.25
CA TRP A 20 -16.37 -4.58 5.05
C TRP A 20 -15.98 -3.16 5.43
N TRP A 21 -15.31 -2.99 6.57
CA TRP A 21 -14.87 -1.67 7.02
C TRP A 21 -13.80 -1.05 6.09
N THR A 22 -12.79 -1.83 5.68
CA THR A 22 -11.78 -1.44 4.69
C THR A 22 -12.43 -0.93 3.40
N TRP A 23 -13.42 -1.66 2.89
CA TRP A 23 -14.15 -1.29 1.69
C TRP A 23 -14.99 -0.02 1.88
N SER A 24 -15.73 0.10 2.98
CA SER A 24 -16.53 1.29 3.28
C SER A 24 -15.68 2.53 3.48
N TYR A 25 -14.54 2.42 4.15
CA TYR A 25 -13.61 3.54 4.40
C TYR A 25 -13.08 4.11 3.08
N LEU A 26 -12.47 3.29 2.21
CA LEU A 26 -11.95 3.77 0.94
C LEU A 26 -13.07 4.29 0.02
N ASN A 27 -14.26 3.69 0.10
CA ASN A 27 -15.40 4.18 -0.67
C ASN A 27 -16.03 5.48 -0.15
N ALA A 28 -15.69 5.92 1.07
CA ALA A 28 -16.07 7.24 1.56
C ALA A 28 -15.09 8.33 1.08
N LEU A 29 -13.86 7.97 0.67
CA LEU A 29 -12.88 8.91 0.17
C LEU A 29 -13.26 9.45 -1.22
N LYS A 30 -12.98 10.74 -1.42
CA LYS A 30 -13.14 11.42 -2.70
C LYS A 30 -12.18 10.82 -3.73
N GLY A 31 -12.71 10.48 -4.90
CA GLY A 31 -11.88 10.03 -6.02
C GLY A 31 -10.99 11.17 -6.55
N VAL A 32 -9.79 10.82 -7.00
CA VAL A 32 -8.85 11.74 -7.64
C VAL A 32 -8.66 11.38 -9.11
N PRO A 33 -8.36 12.35 -9.98
CA PRO A 33 -8.04 12.06 -11.38
C PRO A 33 -6.82 11.13 -11.47
N TYR A 34 -6.92 10.09 -12.29
CA TYR A 34 -5.84 9.17 -12.57
C TYR A 34 -5.63 9.07 -14.08
N ARG A 35 -4.37 9.22 -14.52
CA ARG A 35 -3.95 9.16 -15.93
C ARG A 35 -2.79 8.20 -16.16
N GLY A 36 -2.53 7.32 -15.19
CA GLY A 36 -1.42 6.38 -15.27
C GLY A 36 -1.72 5.19 -16.18
N ASN A 37 -0.73 4.30 -16.29
CA ASN A 37 -0.73 3.23 -17.28
C ASN A 37 -1.52 1.98 -16.86
N VAL A 38 -2.11 1.96 -15.66
CA VAL A 38 -2.89 0.82 -15.18
C VAL A 38 -4.36 1.03 -15.49
N ARG A 39 -4.97 0.07 -16.18
CA ARG A 39 -6.41 0.10 -16.40
C ARG A 39 -7.13 -0.20 -15.09
N LEU A 40 -7.94 0.75 -14.63
CA LEU A 40 -8.83 0.57 -13.49
C LEU A 40 -10.10 -0.18 -13.91
N HIS A 41 -10.63 -1.01 -13.03
CA HIS A 41 -11.97 -1.58 -13.22
C HIS A 41 -13.02 -0.45 -13.25
N PRO A 42 -14.14 -0.57 -13.99
CA PRO A 42 -15.16 0.49 -14.04
C PRO A 42 -15.71 0.95 -12.67
N SER A 43 -15.69 0.06 -11.69
CA SER A 43 -16.11 0.34 -10.30
C SER A 43 -14.93 0.63 -9.35
N GLU A 44 -13.72 0.72 -9.88
CA GLU A 44 -12.50 1.05 -9.15
C GLU A 44 -12.13 2.50 -9.45
N ARG A 45 -11.76 3.24 -8.41
CA ARG A 45 -11.31 4.63 -8.56
C ARG A 45 -10.06 4.87 -7.75
N ALA A 46 -9.18 5.73 -8.26
CA ALA A 46 -8.05 6.23 -7.49
C ALA A 46 -8.58 7.16 -6.38
N VAL A 47 -8.08 6.97 -5.16
CA VAL A 47 -8.35 7.85 -4.01
C VAL A 47 -7.10 8.63 -3.61
N PHE A 48 -5.93 8.21 -4.10
CA PHE A 48 -4.67 8.91 -3.94
C PHE A 48 -3.73 8.57 -5.10
N VAL A 49 -3.02 9.57 -5.61
CA VAL A 49 -2.00 9.43 -6.66
C VAL A 49 -0.88 10.40 -6.33
N ALA A 50 0.36 9.91 -6.30
CA ALA A 50 1.51 10.77 -6.06
C ALA A 50 2.78 10.25 -6.74
N PRO A 51 3.60 11.15 -7.31
CA PRO A 51 4.93 10.78 -7.78
C PRO A 51 5.84 10.45 -6.60
N LEU A 52 6.69 9.46 -6.78
CA LEU A 52 7.70 9.07 -5.82
C LEU A 52 9.08 9.56 -6.28
N GLU A 53 9.92 9.89 -5.32
CA GLU A 53 11.35 10.09 -5.56
C GLU A 53 12.02 8.74 -5.83
N MET A 54 11.71 7.75 -4.99
CA MET A 54 12.26 6.39 -5.06
C MET A 54 11.27 5.35 -4.52
N VAL A 55 11.46 4.10 -4.94
CA VAL A 55 10.76 2.93 -4.41
C VAL A 55 11.79 1.91 -3.95
N GLY A 56 11.63 1.41 -2.73
CA GLY A 56 12.40 0.30 -2.19
C GLY A 56 11.52 -0.88 -1.79
N THR A 57 12.17 -2.03 -1.62
CA THR A 57 11.62 -3.22 -0.97
C THR A 57 11.61 -3.06 0.55
N GLU A 58 10.99 -4.00 1.27
CA GLU A 58 11.03 -4.04 2.73
C GLU A 58 12.46 -4.15 3.28
N THR A 59 13.38 -4.79 2.54
CA THR A 59 14.78 -4.98 2.92
C THR A 59 15.70 -3.85 2.46
N ASP A 60 15.15 -2.68 2.13
CA ASP A 60 15.88 -1.48 1.67
C ASP A 60 16.56 -1.60 0.30
N ARG A 61 16.31 -2.68 -0.45
CA ARG A 61 16.76 -2.75 -1.84
C ARG A 61 15.96 -1.77 -2.68
N LEU A 62 16.64 -0.84 -3.35
CA LEU A 62 16.00 0.09 -4.28
C LEU A 62 15.57 -0.64 -5.56
N ILE A 63 14.31 -0.40 -5.94
CA ILE A 63 13.68 -1.00 -7.12
C ILE A 63 13.08 0.04 -8.06
N GLY A 64 13.12 1.33 -7.71
CA GLY A 64 12.59 2.41 -8.54
C GLY A 64 13.16 3.78 -8.16
N SER A 65 13.21 4.67 -9.14
CA SER A 65 13.65 6.06 -8.96
C SER A 65 12.80 7.02 -9.79
N ARG A 66 13.40 7.82 -10.68
CA ARG A 66 12.70 8.83 -11.48
C ARG A 66 11.58 8.19 -12.31
N GLY A 67 10.38 8.75 -12.20
CA GLY A 67 9.18 8.24 -12.88
C GLY A 67 8.40 7.20 -12.08
N SER A 68 8.81 6.91 -10.84
CA SER A 68 8.03 6.08 -9.93
C SER A 68 6.76 6.83 -9.46
N GLU A 69 5.68 6.09 -9.26
CA GLU A 69 4.39 6.61 -8.81
C GLU A 69 3.71 5.60 -7.90
N VAL A 70 3.04 6.09 -6.86
CA VAL A 70 2.09 5.29 -6.07
C VAL A 70 0.67 5.75 -6.38
N VAL A 71 -0.21 4.77 -6.54
CA VAL A 71 -1.65 4.96 -6.71
C VAL A 71 -2.35 4.07 -5.70
N LEU A 72 -3.15 4.66 -4.83
CA LEU A 72 -4.08 3.91 -3.99
C LEU A 72 -5.47 4.02 -4.60
N THR A 73 -6.11 2.89 -4.81
CA THR A 73 -7.49 2.80 -5.30
C THR A 73 -8.41 2.27 -4.23
N THR A 74 -9.70 2.22 -4.52
CA THR A 74 -10.70 1.55 -3.66
C THR A 74 -10.53 0.02 -3.57
N ARG A 75 -9.54 -0.56 -4.27
CA ARG A 75 -9.31 -2.02 -4.32
C ARG A 75 -7.86 -2.44 -4.15
N ARG A 76 -6.89 -1.64 -4.58
CA ARG A 76 -5.47 -2.01 -4.57
C ARG A 76 -4.55 -0.83 -4.36
N LEU A 77 -3.38 -1.15 -3.84
CA LEU A 77 -2.20 -0.30 -3.92
C LEU A 77 -1.42 -0.68 -5.18
N VAL A 78 -1.18 0.29 -6.04
CA VAL A 78 -0.37 0.14 -7.24
C VAL A 78 0.88 0.99 -7.07
N VAL A 79 2.04 0.37 -7.27
CA VAL A 79 3.34 1.04 -7.27
C VAL A 79 3.99 0.79 -8.61
N SER A 80 4.32 1.85 -9.33
CA SER A 80 5.12 1.77 -10.54
C SER A 80 6.52 2.33 -10.29
N ASN A 81 7.53 1.73 -10.90
CA ASN A 81 8.93 2.16 -10.77
C ASN A 81 9.50 2.79 -12.05
N GLY A 82 8.64 3.07 -13.05
CA GLY A 82 9.00 3.53 -14.39
C GLY A 82 9.28 2.42 -15.40
N THR A 83 9.51 1.17 -14.96
CA THR A 83 9.76 0.00 -15.84
C THR A 83 8.69 -1.08 -15.69
N GLY A 84 8.22 -1.29 -14.47
CA GLY A 84 7.21 -2.28 -14.10
C GLY A 84 6.15 -1.67 -13.17
N VAL A 85 5.08 -2.45 -12.99
CA VAL A 85 3.92 -2.11 -12.17
C VAL A 85 3.67 -3.26 -11.21
N PHE A 86 3.61 -2.93 -9.92
CA PHE A 86 3.32 -3.86 -8.84
C PHE A 86 1.96 -3.51 -8.25
N SER A 87 1.11 -4.52 -8.07
CA SER A 87 -0.26 -4.35 -7.58
C SER A 87 -0.47 -5.27 -6.39
N SER A 88 -0.90 -4.70 -5.26
CA SER A 88 -1.30 -5.44 -4.04
C SER A 88 -2.74 -5.12 -3.72
N ASP A 89 -3.55 -6.10 -3.32
CA ASP A 89 -4.89 -5.83 -2.83
C ASP A 89 -4.81 -4.96 -1.56
N VAL A 90 -5.76 -4.04 -1.36
CA VAL A 90 -5.80 -3.23 -0.12
C VAL A 90 -6.00 -4.10 1.13
N SER A 91 -6.68 -5.24 1.00
CA SER A 91 -6.83 -6.22 2.07
C SER A 91 -5.53 -6.95 2.44
N ASP A 92 -4.55 -6.97 1.52
CA ASP A 92 -3.22 -7.52 1.78
C ASP A 92 -2.33 -6.57 2.57
N ILE A 93 -2.71 -5.30 2.75
CA ILE A 93 -1.93 -4.37 3.56
C ILE A 93 -2.01 -4.80 5.03
N ALA A 94 -0.87 -5.19 5.60
CA ALA A 94 -0.73 -5.68 6.97
C ALA A 94 -0.39 -4.55 7.96
N ALA A 95 0.44 -3.61 7.53
CA ALA A 95 0.91 -2.51 8.37
C ALA A 95 1.33 -1.30 7.56
N CYS A 96 1.23 -0.11 8.16
CA CYS A 96 1.77 1.14 7.64
C CYS A 96 2.57 1.86 8.73
N ARG A 97 3.76 2.33 8.36
CA ARG A 97 4.60 3.16 9.23
C ARG A 97 5.26 4.28 8.44
N LEU A 98 5.01 5.51 8.84
CA LEU A 98 5.88 6.63 8.51
C LEU A 98 7.24 6.48 9.22
N VAL A 99 8.30 6.28 8.45
CA VAL A 99 9.67 6.22 8.96
C VAL A 99 10.36 7.56 8.72
N GLN A 100 11.03 8.05 9.75
CA GLN A 100 11.84 9.26 9.71
C GLN A 100 13.16 8.97 10.41
N GLU A 101 14.18 8.69 9.62
CA GLU A 101 15.52 8.36 10.11
C GLU A 101 16.49 9.50 9.81
N ARG A 102 17.49 9.65 10.69
CA ARG A 102 18.64 10.50 10.47
C ARG A 102 19.85 9.61 10.30
N TRP A 103 20.42 9.57 9.09
CA TRP A 103 21.73 8.99 8.85
C TRP A 103 22.72 10.13 8.65
N LEU A 104 23.61 10.32 9.64
CA LEU A 104 24.55 11.44 9.70
C LEU A 104 23.83 12.80 9.54
N LEU A 105 23.96 13.43 8.36
CA LEU A 105 23.39 14.72 7.99
C LEU A 105 22.16 14.60 7.06
N GLN A 106 21.84 13.40 6.58
CA GLN A 106 20.70 13.16 5.70
C GLN A 106 19.50 12.68 6.50
N LYS A 107 18.38 13.39 6.33
CA LYS A 107 17.06 12.93 6.79
C LYS A 107 16.47 12.06 5.70
N VAL A 108 16.29 10.78 6.00
CA VAL A 108 15.57 9.83 5.15
C VAL A 108 14.16 9.72 5.69
N SER A 109 13.16 9.83 4.81
CA SER A 109 11.78 9.61 5.20
C SER A 109 11.02 8.89 4.11
N TYR A 110 10.28 7.86 4.52
CA TYR A 110 9.49 7.04 3.63
C TYR A 110 8.26 6.50 4.36
N VAL A 111 7.24 6.14 3.59
CA VAL A 111 6.12 5.34 4.08
C VAL A 111 6.45 3.87 3.86
N ALA A 112 6.56 3.11 4.95
CA ALA A 112 6.76 1.66 4.91
C ALA A 112 5.41 0.96 4.95
N ILE A 113 5.12 0.15 3.94
CA ILE A 113 3.91 -0.66 3.82
C ILE A 113 4.33 -2.12 3.87
N SER A 114 3.79 -2.89 4.81
CA SER A 114 3.99 -4.34 4.87
C SER A 114 2.77 -5.07 4.30
N LEU A 115 3.02 -6.16 3.59
CA LEU A 115 1.99 -7.00 2.97
C LEU A 115 1.83 -8.31 3.75
N ARG A 116 0.61 -8.84 3.77
CA ARG A 116 0.30 -10.18 4.31
C ARG A 116 0.80 -11.27 3.36
N ASN A 117 0.59 -11.04 2.07
CA ASN A 117 0.95 -11.95 1.00
C ASN A 117 2.09 -11.35 0.18
N ALA A 118 3.05 -12.19 -0.18
CA ALA A 118 4.17 -11.75 -1.00
C ALA A 118 3.72 -11.56 -2.45
N VAL A 119 4.18 -10.47 -3.09
CA VAL A 119 3.87 -10.16 -4.49
C VAL A 119 5.09 -10.48 -5.35
N ALA A 120 4.90 -11.18 -6.45
CA ALA A 120 5.99 -11.49 -7.37
C ALA A 120 6.62 -10.18 -7.91
N PHE A 121 7.95 -10.13 -7.85
CA PHE A 121 8.76 -9.03 -8.37
C PHE A 121 9.75 -9.59 -9.40
N ASP A 122 9.33 -9.48 -10.65
CA ASP A 122 10.04 -10.00 -11.83
C ASP A 122 10.57 -11.43 -11.62
N ASN A 123 11.68 -11.77 -12.27
CA ASN A 123 12.39 -13.04 -12.10
C ASN A 123 13.35 -13.03 -10.90
N HIS A 124 13.29 -12.01 -10.04
CA HIS A 124 14.33 -11.73 -9.04
C HIS A 124 13.86 -11.84 -7.59
N GLY A 125 12.58 -12.12 -7.34
CA GLY A 125 12.10 -12.46 -6.00
C GLY A 125 10.65 -12.11 -5.75
N VAL A 126 10.33 -11.92 -4.47
CA VAL A 126 9.01 -11.52 -4.00
C VAL A 126 9.14 -10.29 -3.12
N LEU A 127 8.13 -9.44 -3.13
CA LEU A 127 8.00 -8.27 -2.27
C LEU A 127 7.06 -8.62 -1.12
N THR A 128 7.54 -8.44 0.10
CA THR A 128 6.68 -8.53 1.30
C THR A 128 6.31 -7.14 1.84
N GLY A 129 6.80 -6.08 1.17
CA GLY A 129 6.44 -4.71 1.47
C GLY A 129 7.06 -3.72 0.51
N TYR A 130 6.68 -2.46 0.70
CA TYR A 130 7.18 -1.31 -0.04
C TYR A 130 7.77 -0.28 0.92
N ARG A 131 8.86 0.35 0.52
CA ARG A 131 9.35 1.63 1.07
C ARG A 131 9.12 2.70 0.01
N LEU A 132 8.20 3.62 0.30
CA LEU A 132 7.79 4.67 -0.63
C LEU A 132 8.42 5.99 -0.23
N TYR A 133 9.38 6.46 -1.03
CA TYR A 133 10.12 7.68 -0.76
C TYR A 133 9.49 8.82 -1.56
N PHE A 134 9.03 9.85 -0.85
CA PHE A 134 8.47 11.05 -1.43
C PHE A 134 9.52 12.14 -1.46
N LYS A 135 9.33 13.13 -2.34
CA LYS A 135 10.14 14.36 -2.31
C LYS A 135 10.11 14.98 -0.92
N LYS A 136 11.23 15.59 -0.52
CA LYS A 136 11.37 16.22 0.81
C LYS A 136 10.19 17.14 1.16
N ARG A 137 9.63 16.97 2.37
CA ARG A 137 8.50 17.74 2.91
C ARG A 137 7.21 17.64 2.08
N SER A 138 7.00 16.51 1.44
CA SER A 138 5.79 16.19 0.69
C SER A 138 4.58 16.04 1.63
N ALA A 139 3.51 16.80 1.37
CA ALA A 139 2.22 16.63 2.03
C ALA A 139 1.57 15.31 1.62
N GLU A 140 1.86 14.84 0.41
CA GLU A 140 1.40 13.57 -0.14
C GLU A 140 1.87 12.37 0.69
N ARG A 141 3.07 12.43 1.26
CA ARG A 141 3.57 11.41 2.20
C ARG A 141 2.67 11.29 3.43
N ASP A 142 2.36 12.42 4.05
CA ASP A 142 1.58 12.47 5.30
C ASP A 142 0.12 12.12 5.01
N GLU A 143 -0.39 12.50 3.84
CA GLU A 143 -1.71 12.09 3.36
C GLU A 143 -1.79 10.58 3.11
N LEU A 144 -0.79 9.98 2.45
CA LEU A 144 -0.77 8.53 2.24
C LEU A 144 -0.72 7.79 3.58
N ASP A 145 0.18 8.15 4.51
CA ASP A 145 0.25 7.53 5.83
C ASP A 145 -1.09 7.64 6.56
N ARG A 146 -1.74 8.81 6.53
CA ARG A 146 -3.07 9.01 7.11
C ARG A 146 -4.12 8.11 6.49
N ILE A 147 -4.18 8.00 5.16
CA ILE A 147 -5.17 7.17 4.46
C ILE A 147 -4.93 5.69 4.77
N VAL A 148 -3.68 5.20 4.69
CA VAL A 148 -3.39 3.78 4.94
C VAL A 148 -3.55 3.42 6.42
N ARG A 149 -3.26 4.33 7.35
CA ARG A 149 -3.60 4.09 8.78
C ARG A 149 -5.10 4.04 9.01
N GLY A 150 -5.84 4.94 8.36
CA GLY A 150 -7.30 4.94 8.37
C GLY A 150 -7.91 3.72 7.68
N LEU A 151 -7.14 2.96 6.90
CA LEU A 151 -7.50 1.67 6.32
C LEU A 151 -7.25 0.48 7.25
N LEU A 152 -6.46 0.67 8.32
CA LEU A 152 -5.98 -0.38 9.22
C LEU A 152 -6.56 -0.29 10.65
N ALA A 153 -7.27 0.80 10.96
CA ALA A 153 -7.94 1.06 12.25
C ALA A 153 -9.13 0.14 12.54
#